data_AF-A0A9Q0WTR9-F1
#
_entry.id   AF-A0A9Q0WTR9-F1
#
_cell.length_a   1.000
_cell.length_b   1.000
_cell.length_c   1.000
_cell.angle_alpha   90.00
_cell.angle_beta   90.00
_cell.angle_gamma   90.00
#
_symmetry.space_group_name_H-M   'P 1'
#
loop_
_entity.id
_entity.type
_entity.pdbx_description
1 polymer ?
#
loop_
_entity_poly.entity_id
_entity_poly.type
_entity_poly.pdbx_seq_one_letter_code
_entity_poly.pdbx_strand_id
1 'polypeptide(L)'
;MGLCDKMQDYTLQKVDSKRYEWVRVDSWDNLTINKQEAKAYSKDISSYCGRLLEETEDELAERIKKGSVKVGGVSKILCQDLSKHCTMSSDSHQADADDDEPDEEL
;
A
#
# COMPACT_ATOMS: atom_id res chain seq x y z
N MET A 1 -6.80 12.37 14.22
CA MET A 1 -6.34 11.13 13.55
C MET A 1 -5.90 11.49 12.15
N GLY A 2 -4.63 11.25 11.83
CA GLY A 2 -4.07 11.41 10.49
C GLY A 2 -4.27 10.16 9.63
N LEU A 3 -3.92 10.24 8.35
CA LEU A 3 -4.01 9.13 7.40
C LEU A 3 -3.27 7.88 7.88
N CYS A 4 -2.08 8.07 8.46
CA CYS A 4 -1.20 6.99 8.91
C CYS A 4 -1.65 6.31 10.20
N ASP A 5 -2.51 6.94 11.02
CA ASP A 5 -2.99 6.30 12.25
C ASP A 5 -3.77 5.02 11.95
N LYS A 6 -4.44 4.95 10.80
CA LYS A 6 -5.16 3.75 10.34
C LYS A 6 -4.24 2.56 10.09
N MET A 7 -2.95 2.80 9.86
CA MET A 7 -1.98 1.71 9.68
C MET A 7 -1.74 0.96 10.98
N GLN A 8 -2.09 1.54 12.14
CA GLN A 8 -2.02 0.85 13.42
C GLN A 8 -3.02 -0.33 13.51
N ASP A 9 -4.04 -0.37 12.64
CA ASP A 9 -4.99 -1.49 12.56
C ASP A 9 -4.40 -2.70 11.81
N TYR A 10 -3.16 -2.61 11.31
CA TYR A 10 -2.52 -3.67 10.54
C TYR A 10 -1.29 -4.21 11.25
N THR A 11 -1.01 -5.50 11.04
CA THR A 11 0.22 -6.13 11.51
C THR A 11 0.74 -7.13 10.50
N LEU A 12 1.99 -7.56 10.67
CA LEU A 12 2.63 -8.53 9.81
C LEU A 12 2.51 -9.92 10.43
N GLN A 13 1.88 -10.85 9.70
CA GLN A 13 1.72 -12.24 10.08
C GLN A 13 2.61 -13.13 9.21
N LYS A 14 3.32 -14.06 9.84
CA LYS A 14 4.08 -15.09 9.16
C LYS A 14 3.15 -16.21 8.70
N VAL A 15 3.00 -16.38 7.39
CA VAL A 15 2.12 -17.40 6.81
C VAL A 15 2.89 -18.71 6.55
N ASP A 16 4.18 -18.61 6.21
CA ASP A 16 5.10 -19.74 6.15
C ASP A 16 6.54 -19.33 6.46
N SER A 17 7.50 -20.23 6.30
CA SER A 17 8.91 -19.99 6.62
C SER A 17 9.54 -18.80 5.89
N LYS A 18 8.97 -18.33 4.77
CA LYS A 18 9.54 -17.26 3.92
C LYS A 18 8.58 -16.11 3.63
N ARG A 19 7.28 -16.28 3.85
CA ARG A 19 6.25 -15.28 3.49
C ARG A 19 5.61 -14.65 4.72
N TYR A 20 5.47 -13.35 4.61
CA TYR A 20 4.79 -12.49 5.56
C TYR A 20 3.67 -11.77 4.83
N GLU A 21 2.52 -11.64 5.48
CA GLU A 21 1.36 -10.93 4.96
C GLU A 21 0.89 -9.88 5.94
N TRP A 22 0.44 -8.74 5.40
CA TRP A 22 -0.21 -7.72 6.20
C TRP A 22 -1.66 -8.12 6.44
N VAL A 23 -2.03 -8.23 7.71
CA VAL A 23 -3.39 -8.59 8.14
C VAL A 23 -3.98 -7.46 8.97
N ARG A 24 -5.26 -7.19 8.78
CA ARG A 24 -6.01 -6.26 9.62
C ARG A 24 -6.34 -6.93 10.97
N VAL A 25 -6.18 -6.19 12.06
CA VAL A 25 -6.40 -6.66 13.42
C VAL A 25 -7.69 -6.05 13.96
N ASP A 26 -8.77 -6.84 13.99
CA ASP A 26 -10.03 -6.41 14.61
C ASP A 26 -9.98 -6.44 16.14
N SER A 27 -9.19 -7.35 16.72
CA SER A 27 -8.95 -7.44 18.17
C SER A 27 -7.54 -7.93 18.48
N TRP A 28 -6.79 -7.10 19.21
CA TRP A 28 -5.43 -7.42 19.67
C TRP A 28 -5.39 -8.55 20.70
N ASP A 29 -6.52 -8.90 21.30
CA ASP A 29 -6.63 -9.98 22.29
C ASP A 29 -6.87 -11.35 21.64
N ASN A 30 -7.37 -11.37 20.40
CA ASN A 30 -7.70 -12.59 19.66
C ASN A 30 -6.58 -13.02 18.68
N LEU A 31 -5.42 -12.37 18.71
CA LEU A 31 -4.30 -12.72 17.85
C LEU A 31 -3.68 -14.05 18.29
N THR A 32 -3.60 -14.99 17.35
CA THR A 32 -2.91 -16.27 17.53
C THR A 32 -1.38 -16.17 17.39
N ILE A 33 -0.87 -14.99 17.01
CA ILE A 33 0.55 -14.68 16.84
C ILE A 33 1.13 -13.95 18.06
N ASN A 34 2.46 -13.77 18.10
CA ASN A 34 3.11 -13.02 19.16
C ASN A 34 2.60 -11.56 19.20
N LYS A 35 1.84 -11.22 20.24
CA LYS A 35 1.20 -9.91 20.40
C LYS A 35 2.19 -8.75 20.50
N GLN A 36 3.35 -8.97 21.12
CA GLN A 36 4.35 -7.92 21.28
C GLN A 36 5.00 -7.58 19.94
N GLU A 37 5.37 -8.60 19.18
CA GLU A 37 5.91 -8.48 17.82
C GLU A 37 4.88 -7.86 16.86
N ALA A 38 3.63 -8.33 16.93
CA ALA A 38 2.56 -7.79 16.10
C ALA A 38 2.30 -6.29 16.35
N LYS A 39 2.33 -5.86 17.62
CA LYS A 39 2.22 -4.45 17.99
C LYS A 39 3.43 -3.62 17.54
N ALA A 40 4.62 -4.20 17.57
CA ALA A 40 5.81 -3.55 17.04
C ALA A 40 5.67 -3.29 15.54
N TYR A 41 5.26 -4.28 14.75
CA TYR A 41 5.03 -4.10 13.31
C TYR A 41 3.97 -3.05 12.99
N SER A 42 2.85 -3.05 13.72
CA SER A 42 1.78 -2.04 13.59
C SER A 42 2.29 -0.62 13.84
N LYS A 43 3.08 -0.44 14.89
CA LYS A 43 3.70 0.85 15.20
C LYS A 43 4.72 1.25 14.13
N ASP A 44 5.52 0.30 13.67
CA ASP A 44 6.56 0.54 12.67
C ASP A 44 5.96 0.96 11.33
N ILE A 45 4.90 0.29 10.85
CA ILE A 45 4.23 0.68 9.60
C ILE A 45 3.53 2.04 9.69
N SER A 46 2.92 2.35 10.84
CA SER A 46 2.32 3.66 11.08
C SER A 46 3.37 4.77 11.10
N SER A 47 4.51 4.53 11.75
CA SER A 47 5.63 5.47 11.81
C SER A 47 6.27 5.65 10.44
N TYR A 48 6.42 4.55 9.70
CA TYR A 48 6.93 4.56 8.34
C TYR A 48 6.02 5.35 7.39
N CYS A 49 4.70 5.15 7.45
CA CYS A 49 3.73 5.94 6.69
C CYS A 49 3.91 7.44 6.96
N GLY A 50 4.05 7.83 8.24
CA GLY A 50 4.25 9.23 8.61
C GLY A 50 5.51 9.81 7.98
N ARG A 51 6.64 9.09 8.12
CA ARG A 51 7.92 9.51 7.52
C ARG A 51 7.87 9.56 5.99
N LEU A 52 7.23 8.57 5.36
CA LEU A 52 7.07 8.53 3.91
C LEU A 52 6.32 9.78 3.41
N LEU A 53 5.23 10.16 4.08
CA LEU A 53 4.50 11.38 3.71
C LEU A 53 5.33 12.63 3.99
N GLU A 54 5.97 12.73 5.16
CA GLU A 54 6.85 13.86 5.50
C GLU A 54 7.96 14.07 4.45
N GLU A 55 8.55 12.99 3.94
CA GLU A 55 9.62 13.04 2.94
C GLU A 55 9.11 13.32 1.52
N THR A 56 7.86 12.96 1.19
CA THR A 56 7.39 12.89 -0.21
C THR A 56 6.17 13.74 -0.54
N GLU A 57 5.44 14.26 0.45
CA GLU A 57 4.16 14.96 0.27
C GLU A 57 4.30 16.19 -0.64
N ASP A 58 5.30 17.03 -0.39
CA ASP A 58 5.53 18.24 -1.18
C ASP A 58 5.82 17.93 -2.65
N GLU A 59 6.72 16.97 -2.93
CA GLU A 59 7.05 16.60 -4.31
C GLU A 59 5.87 15.91 -5.01
N LEU A 60 5.15 15.03 -4.30
CA LEU A 60 3.93 14.40 -4.83
C LEU A 60 2.88 15.46 -5.18
N ALA A 61 2.64 16.44 -4.30
CA ALA A 61 1.70 17.52 -4.53
C ALA A 61 2.10 18.37 -5.75
N GLU A 62 3.38 18.69 -5.91
CA GLU A 62 3.88 19.40 -7.08
C GLU A 62 3.68 18.61 -8.38
N ARG A 63 3.90 17.29 -8.36
CA ARG A 63 3.62 16.43 -9.52
C ARG A 63 2.12 16.38 -9.85
N ILE A 64 1.24 16.35 -8.86
CA ILE A 64 -0.21 16.37 -9.06
C ILE A 64 -0.63 17.70 -9.70
N LYS A 65 -0.16 18.84 -9.16
CA LYS A 65 -0.46 20.18 -9.71
C LYS A 65 -0.02 20.34 -11.16
N LYS A 66 1.11 19.72 -11.53
CA LYS A 66 1.63 19.72 -12.92
C LYS A 66 0.88 18.76 -13.86
N GLY A 67 -0.06 17.97 -13.35
CA GLY A 67 -0.78 16.95 -14.13
C GLY A 67 0.06 15.72 -14.46
N SER A 68 1.17 15.50 -13.74
CA SER A 68 2.08 14.36 -13.98
C SER A 68 1.63 13.07 -13.27
N VAL A 69 0.49 13.09 -12.56
CA VAL A 69 -0.07 11.94 -11.84
C VAL A 69 -1.40 11.54 -12.47
N LYS A 70 -1.47 10.30 -12.98
CA LYS A 70 -2.73 9.69 -13.43
C LYS A 70 -3.54 9.18 -12.24
N VAL A 71 -4.86 9.08 -12.40
CA VAL A 71 -5.73 8.39 -11.42
C VAL A 71 -5.20 6.97 -11.18
N GLY A 72 -5.11 6.56 -9.90
CA GLY A 72 -4.50 5.28 -9.50
C GLY A 72 -2.96 5.24 -9.55
N GLY A 73 -2.29 6.24 -10.12
CA GLY A 73 -0.83 6.28 -10.29
C GLY A 73 -0.03 6.66 -9.05
N VAL A 74 -0.69 7.09 -7.97
CA VAL A 74 -0.04 7.58 -6.75
C VAL A 74 0.89 6.51 -6.13
N SER A 75 0.44 5.25 -6.09
CA SER A 75 1.25 4.15 -5.54
C SER A 75 2.56 3.94 -6.31
N LYS A 76 2.50 3.99 -7.65
CA LYS A 76 3.67 3.84 -8.51
C LYS A 76 4.68 4.97 -8.27
N ILE A 77 4.21 6.22 -8.26
CA ILE A 77 5.06 7.40 -8.08
C ILE A 77 5.68 7.40 -6.69
N LEU A 78 4.90 7.15 -5.64
CA LEU A 78 5.42 7.07 -4.28
C LEU A 78 6.46 5.96 -4.16
N CYS A 79 6.20 4.76 -4.66
CA CYS A 79 7.09 3.62 -4.44
C CYS A 79 8.34 3.63 -5.34
N GLN A 80 8.21 4.02 -6.62
CA GLN A 80 9.30 3.95 -7.60
C GLN A 80 10.07 5.26 -7.72
N ASP A 81 9.36 6.40 -7.85
CA ASP A 81 10.00 7.67 -8.18
C ASP A 81 10.51 8.41 -6.95
N LEU A 82 9.65 8.52 -5.93
CA LEU A 82 9.91 9.33 -4.74
C LEU A 82 10.70 8.55 -3.68
N SER A 83 10.12 7.49 -3.13
CA SER A 83 10.78 6.69 -2.08
C SER A 83 11.81 5.68 -2.62
N LYS A 84 11.70 5.26 -3.89
CA LYS A 84 12.59 4.27 -4.53
C LYS A 84 12.64 2.92 -3.80
N HIS A 85 11.57 2.56 -3.10
CA HIS A 85 11.45 1.29 -2.40
C HIS A 85 11.04 0.13 -3.31
N CYS A 86 10.41 0.44 -4.44
CA CYS A 86 10.08 -0.54 -5.47
C CYS A 86 11.11 -0.46 -6.60
N THR A 87 11.70 -1.59 -6.96
CA THR A 87 12.37 -1.74 -8.27
C THR A 87 11.31 -1.89 -9.35
N MET A 88 11.57 -1.34 -10.55
CA MET A 88 10.76 -1.66 -11.72
C MET A 88 10.93 -3.15 -12.02
N SER A 89 9.98 -3.96 -11.57
CA SER A 89 9.81 -5.29 -12.11
C SER A 89 9.27 -5.10 -13.53
N SER A 90 9.99 -5.62 -14.54
CA SER A 90 9.53 -5.61 -15.92
C SER A 90 8.11 -6.19 -15.99
N ASP A 91 7.22 -5.45 -16.65
CA ASP A 91 5.84 -5.78 -17.02
C ASP A 91 5.21 -7.07 -16.48
N SER A 92 4.12 -6.93 -15.75
CA SER A 92 3.12 -7.98 -15.59
C SER A 92 1.74 -7.37 -15.73
N HIS A 93 1.29 -7.32 -16.99
CA HIS A 93 -0.09 -7.22 -17.47
C HIS A 93 -1.06 -6.35 -16.66
N GLN A 94 -1.19 -5.12 -17.14
CA GLN A 94 -2.41 -4.33 -17.01
C GLN A 94 -3.54 -5.10 -17.73
N ALA A 95 -4.43 -5.74 -16.97
CA ALA A 95 -5.73 -6.15 -17.50
C ALA A 95 -6.66 -4.94 -17.37
N ASP A 96 -6.57 -4.03 -18.35
CA ASP A 96 -7.68 -3.14 -18.65
C ASP A 96 -8.79 -4.03 -19.22
N ALA A 97 -9.72 -4.46 -18.36
CA ALA A 97 -10.98 -5.05 -18.82
C ALA A 97 -11.87 -3.89 -19.27
N ASP A 98 -11.74 -3.54 -20.55
CA ASP A 98 -12.69 -2.71 -21.27
C ASP A 98 -13.96 -3.53 -21.48
N ASP A 99 -15.07 -3.01 -20.96
CA ASP A 99 -16.43 -3.52 -21.07
C ASP A 99 -16.94 -3.18 -22.48
N ASP A 100 -17.09 -4.18 -23.34
CA ASP A 100 -17.84 -4.03 -24.60
C ASP A 100 -18.60 -5.33 -24.90
N GLU A 101 -19.89 -5.31 -24.58
CA GLU A 101 -20.90 -6.28 -25.03
C GLU A 101 -21.24 -6.02 -26.51
N PRO A 102 -21.35 -7.09 -27.32
CA PRO A 102 -22.35 -7.05 -28.38
C PRO A 102 -23.22 -8.33 -28.43
N ASP A 103 -24.52 -8.11 -28.17
CA ASP A 103 -25.72 -8.54 -28.90
C ASP A 103 -25.60 -9.80 -29.80
N GLU A 104 -26.10 -10.94 -29.31
CA GLU A 104 -26.39 -12.12 -30.14
C GLU A 104 -27.89 -12.16 -30.51
N GLU A 105 -28.22 -11.76 -31.73
CA GLU A 105 -29.43 -12.21 -32.42
C GLU A 105 -29.18 -13.61 -33.01
N LEU A 106 -29.98 -14.60 -32.57
CA LEU A 106 -30.35 -15.81 -33.34
C LEU A 106 -31.56 -16.53 -32.73
#